data_AF-A0A965TWI1-F1
#
_entry.id   AF-A0A965TWI1-F1
#
_cell.length_a   1.000
_cell.length_b   1.000
_cell.length_c   1.000
_cell.angle_alpha   90.00
_cell.angle_beta   90.00
_cell.angle_gamma   90.00
#
_symmetry.space_group_name_H-M   'P 1'
#
loop_
_entity.id
_entity.type
_entity.pdbx_description
1 polymer ?
#
loop_
_entity_poly.entity_id
_entity_poly.type
_entity_poly.pdbx_seq_one_letter_code
_entity_poly.pdbx_strand_id
1 'polypeptide(L)' 'MKELESIETKNIFTSKGTPLTLLGKQIEVGEDAPEIIATDISMKEVKLSDYKGKVVVISVFPSIDTGVCATHTRT' A
#
# COMPACT_ATOMS: atom_id res chain seq x y z
N MET A 1 -10.15 11.47 -5.97
CA MET A 1 -9.92 11.07 -4.56
C MET A 1 -11.22 10.76 -3.83
N LYS A 2 -12.25 11.63 -3.88
CA LYS A 2 -13.58 11.37 -3.25
C LYS A 2 -14.27 10.05 -3.63
N GLU A 3 -14.07 9.55 -4.85
CA GLU A 3 -14.76 8.34 -5.33
C GLU A 3 -14.28 7.05 -4.62
N LEU A 4 -12.98 6.96 -4.29
CA LEU A 4 -12.37 5.76 -3.68
C LEU A 4 -12.71 5.62 -2.19
N GLU A 5 -12.96 6.73 -1.49
CA GLU A 5 -13.41 6.73 -0.09
C GLU A 5 -14.83 6.20 0.08
N SER A 6 -15.61 6.11 -1.01
CA SER A 6 -16.98 5.57 -0.99
C SER A 6 -17.05 4.06 -1.24
N ILE A 7 -15.93 3.42 -1.58
CA ILE A 7 -15.83 1.98 -1.81
C ILE A 7 -15.25 1.35 -0.55
N GLU A 8 -16.04 0.53 0.14
CA GLU A 8 -15.64 -0.19 1.35
C GLU A 8 -15.46 -1.67 1.05
N THR A 9 -14.32 -2.23 1.44
CA THR A 9 -14.07 -3.68 1.39
C THR A 9 -14.05 -4.23 2.82
N LYS A 10 -15.06 -5.04 3.16
CA LYS A 10 -15.30 -5.56 4.51
C LYS A 10 -14.86 -7.02 4.64
N ASN A 11 -14.52 -7.43 5.86
CA ASN A 11 -14.28 -8.84 6.24
C ASN A 11 -13.09 -9.54 5.55
N ILE A 12 -12.19 -8.79 4.90
CA ILE A 12 -10.98 -9.36 4.25
C ILE A 12 -9.72 -9.19 5.10
N PHE A 13 -9.75 -8.33 6.11
CA PHE A 13 -8.61 -8.07 6.99
C PHE A 13 -9.06 -8.08 8.45
N THR A 14 -8.24 -8.69 9.31
CA THR A 14 -8.48 -8.79 10.75
C THR A 14 -7.20 -8.46 11.49
N SER A 15 -7.29 -7.58 12.49
CA SER A 15 -6.18 -7.25 13.38
C SER A 15 -6.50 -7.73 14.79
N LYS A 16 -5.69 -8.64 15.33
CA LYS A 16 -5.86 -9.21 16.68
C LYS A 16 -7.27 -9.75 16.96
N GLY A 17 -7.92 -10.34 15.96
CA GLY A 17 -9.28 -10.88 16.05
C GLY A 17 -10.40 -9.86 15.75
N THR A 18 -10.08 -8.59 15.56
CA THR A 18 -11.05 -7.55 15.19
C THR A 18 -11.05 -7.33 13.67
N PRO A 19 -12.17 -7.55 12.96
CA PRO A 19 -12.29 -7.22 11.54
C PRO A 19 -12.14 -5.72 11.31
N LEU A 20 -11.39 -5.35 10.29
CA LEU A 20 -11.21 -3.95 9.88
C LEU A 20 -11.69 -3.77 8.44
N THR A 21 -12.40 -2.68 8.18
CA THR A 21 -12.83 -2.28 6.85
C THR A 21 -11.67 -1.59 6.13
N LEU A 22 -11.38 -2.01 4.89
CA LEU A 22 -10.45 -1.33 4.01
C LEU A 22 -11.22 -0.38 3.08
N LEU A 23 -10.62 0.75 2.76
CA LEU A 23 -11.17 1.71 1.81
C LEU A 23 -10.53 1.52 0.43
N GLY A 24 -11.31 1.83 -0.61
CA GLY A 24 -10.90 1.69 -1.99
C GLY A 24 -11.16 0.30 -2.57
N LYS A 25 -10.84 0.18 -3.86
CA LYS A 25 -10.98 -1.05 -4.64
C LYS A 25 -9.71 -1.89 -4.52
N GLN A 26 -9.88 -3.19 -4.34
CA GLN A 26 -8.79 -4.15 -4.48
C GLN A 26 -8.29 -4.21 -5.93
N ILE A 27 -6.96 -4.25 -6.10
CA ILE A 27 -6.32 -4.37 -7.42
C ILE A 27 -6.20 -5.84 -7.81
N GLU A 28 -6.45 -6.13 -9.08
CA GLU A 28 -6.35 -7.49 -9.64
C GLU A 28 -5.13 -7.65 -10.58
N VAL A 29 -4.72 -8.89 -10.82
CA VAL A 29 -3.59 -9.18 -11.71
C VAL A 29 -3.93 -8.76 -13.14
N GLY A 30 -3.04 -7.99 -13.75
CA GLY A 30 -3.22 -7.46 -15.11
C GLY A 30 -3.90 -6.10 -15.18
N GLU A 31 -4.40 -5.57 -14.05
CA GLU A 31 -4.81 -4.16 -13.97
C GLU A 31 -3.60 -3.23 -13.95
N ASP A 32 -3.73 -2.06 -14.56
CA ASP A 32 -2.74 -1.00 -14.45
C ASP A 32 -2.64 -0.53 -12.99
N ALA A 33 -1.42 -0.48 -12.46
CA ALA A 33 -1.20 -0.01 -11.11
C ALA A 33 -1.59 1.48 -10.98
N PRO A 34 -2.34 1.87 -9.93
CA PRO A 34 -2.68 3.26 -9.70
C PRO A 34 -1.42 4.09 -9.44
N GLU A 35 -1.46 5.38 -9.78
CA GLU A 35 -0.36 6.28 -9.45
C GLU A 35 -0.23 6.42 -7.92
N ILE A 36 0.98 6.19 -7.43
CA ILE A 36 1.32 6.35 -6.01
C ILE A 36 2.28 7.53 -5.93
N ILE A 37 1.96 8.49 -5.08
CA ILE A 37 2.81 9.61 -4.74
C ILE A 37 3.17 9.47 -3.27
N ALA A 38 4.45 9.34 -2.99
CA ALA A 38 4.98 9.17 -1.64
C ALA A 38 6.17 10.12 -1.41
N THR A 39 6.66 10.14 -0.17
CA THR A 39 7.81 10.94 0.23
C THR A 39 8.99 10.04 0.56
N ASP A 40 10.16 10.34 0.02
CA ASP A 40 11.39 9.59 0.30
C ASP A 40 12.07 10.03 1.62
N ILE A 41 13.20 9.37 1.95
CA ILE A 41 14.00 9.69 3.13
C ILE A 41 14.61 11.11 3.13
N SER A 42 14.67 11.74 1.96
CA SER A 42 15.15 13.11 1.76
C SER A 42 14.01 14.13 1.75
N MET A 43 12.80 13.71 2.13
CA MET A 43 11.57 14.51 2.10
C MET A 43 11.18 15.02 0.71
N LYS A 44 11.57 14.30 -0.35
CA LYS A 44 11.20 14.61 -1.73
C LYS A 44 10.04 13.75 -2.19
N GLU A 45 9.20 14.32 -3.04
CA GLU A 45 8.15 13.59 -3.72
C GLU A 45 8.74 12.54 -4.66
N VAL A 46 8.19 11.33 -4.61
CA VAL A 46 8.51 10.20 -5.48
C VAL A 46 7.21 9.62 -6.02
N LYS A 47 7.18 9.36 -7.33
CA LYS A 47 6.02 8.80 -8.03
C LYS A 47 6.31 7.38 -8.47
N LEU A 48 5.28 6.55 -8.52
CA LEU A 48 5.40 5.21 -9.11
C LEU A 48 5.81 5.31 -10.59
N SER A 49 5.31 6.33 -11.30
CA SER A 49 5.69 6.60 -12.68
C SER A 49 7.17 6.93 -12.89
N ASP A 50 7.92 7.34 -11.86
CA ASP A 50 9.38 7.57 -11.95
C ASP A 50 10.16 6.26 -12.21
N TYR A 51 9.55 5.11 -11.93
CA TYR A 51 10.17 3.78 -12.08
C TYR A 51 9.76 3.05 -13.37
N LYS A 52 9.12 3.73 -14.33
CA LYS A 52 8.70 3.13 -15.61
C LYS A 52 9.85 2.41 -16.31
N GLY A 53 9.53 1.26 -16.90
CA GLY A 53 10.50 0.39 -17.59
C GLY A 53 11.29 -0.54 -16.66
N LYS A 54 11.02 -0.51 -15.35
CA LYS A 54 11.57 -1.46 -14.38
C LYS A 54 10.44 -2.30 -13.78
N VAL A 55 10.79 -3.50 -13.31
CA VAL A 55 9.92 -4.27 -12.42
C VAL A 55 10.01 -3.63 -11.04
N VAL A 56 8.86 -3.29 -10.46
CA VAL A 56 8.76 -2.62 -9.15
C VAL A 56 7.98 -3.53 -8.20
N VAL A 57 8.53 -3.76 -7.01
CA VAL A 57 7.85 -4.45 -5.91
C VAL A 57 7.44 -3.41 -4.86
N ILE A 58 6.16 -3.38 -4.51
CA ILE A 58 5.62 -2.47 -3.50
C ILE A 58 5.43 -3.26 -2.20
N SER A 59 6.26 -3.00 -1.19
CA SER A 59 6.13 -3.58 0.15
C SER A 59 5.44 -2.58 1.08
N VAL A 60 4.28 -2.96 1.61
CA VAL A 60 3.43 -2.10 2.46
C VAL A 60 3.23 -2.74 3.83
N PHE A 61 3.34 -1.94 4.89
CA PHE A 61 3.12 -2.36 6.27
C PHE A 61 2.62 -1.16 7.11
N PRO A 62 1.93 -1.39 8.24
CA PRO A 62 1.35 -0.30 9.04
C PRO A 62 2.39 0.65 9.66
N SER A 63 3.51 0.11 10.14
CA SER A 63 4.60 0.90 10.73
C SER A 63 5.88 0.06 10.78
N ILE A 64 6.98 0.64 10.29
CA ILE A 64 8.31 0.01 10.31
C ILE A 64 8.82 -0.20 11.74
N ASP A 65 8.33 0.59 12.70
CA ASP A 65 8.78 0.59 14.09
C ASP A 65 8.20 -0.56 14.93
N THR A 66 7.55 -1.53 14.27
CA THR A 66 6.99 -2.72 14.93
C THR A 66 7.80 -3.96 14.54
N GLY A 67 8.01 -4.87 15.50
CA GLY A 67 8.95 -5.99 15.33
C GLY A 67 8.72 -6.85 14.07
N VAL A 68 7.46 -7.19 13.78
CA VAL A 68 7.12 -8.00 12.59
C VAL A 68 7.34 -7.25 11.28
N CYS A 69 7.02 -5.96 11.23
CA CYS A 69 7.18 -5.14 10.03
C CYS A 69 8.66 -4.81 9.76
N ALA A 70 9.43 -4.53 10.82
CA ALA A 70 10.88 -4.37 10.73
C ALA A 70 11.54 -5.64 10.15
N THR A 71 11.10 -6.81 10.59
CA THR A 71 11.60 -8.10 10.09
C THR A 71 11.32 -8.26 8.59
N HIS A 72 10.09 -7.99 8.14
CA HIS A 72 9.69 -8.02 6.72
C HIS A 72 10.61 -7.19 5.81
N THR A 73 11.14 -6.05 6.28
CA THR A 73 12.04 -5.23 5.45
C THR A 73 13.49 -5.73 5.37
N ARG A 74 13.89 -6.65 6.25
CA ARG A 74 15.28 -7.11 6.38
C ARG A 74 15.52 -8.52 5.84
N THR A 75 14.49 -9.36 5.83
CA THR A 75 14.54 -10.79 5.47
C THR A 75 13.57 -11.08 4.34
#